data_AF-A0AA46SEA9-F1
#
_entry.id   AF-A0AA46SEA9-F1
#
_cell.length_a   1.000
_cell.length_b   1.000
_cell.length_c   1.000
_cell.angle_alpha   90.00
_cell.angle_beta   90.00
_cell.angle_gamma   90.00
#
_symmetry.space_group_name_H-M   'P 1'
#
loop_
_entity.id
_entity.type
_entity.pdbx_description
1 polymer ?
#
loop_
_entity_poly.entity_id
_entity_poly.type
_entity_poly.pdbx_seq_one_letter_code
_entity_poly.pdbx_strand_id
1 'polypeptide(L)'
;MLIIIGIILMGCIYWVFFSKSAKNIVDKELARQKEVKKRHNEKLKGIFDKENLKITQQYTVPNYSIIAVDENSQKVCFLKSNSKINNDKHLLEIEKVKYDVKVFRYKDVLESEVIIDGETVTKTSRTSQVGGAILGGILAGGVGAVIGGLSGKTSSKEKVKSIQLKVIVNDTKNPLQIINFLNEPTSIDRSNEKFTKANKEIMHWHSLFKVIIDMVDKEDKNKKVIQDNNTEYNTSNNISDEIRKLHDLFKEGIITQEEFESQKKKIIS
;
A
#
# COMPACT_ATOMS: atom_id res chain seq x y z
N MET A 1 50.68 -17.60 -47.49
CA MET A 1 49.48 -18.35 -47.06
C MET A 1 49.50 -18.72 -45.57
N LEU A 2 50.62 -19.22 -45.02
CA LEU A 2 50.73 -19.64 -43.61
C LEU A 2 50.53 -18.51 -42.56
N ILE A 3 50.96 -17.28 -42.85
CA ILE A 3 50.87 -16.13 -41.92
C ILE A 3 49.41 -15.69 -41.68
N ILE A 4 48.56 -15.76 -42.71
CA ILE A 4 47.15 -15.34 -42.63
C ILE A 4 46.33 -16.32 -41.78
N ILE A 5 46.64 -17.63 -41.85
CA ILE A 5 46.00 -18.68 -41.04
C ILE A 5 46.34 -18.51 -39.55
N GLY A 6 47.58 -18.10 -39.24
CA GLY A 6 48.02 -17.83 -37.86
C GLY A 6 47.29 -16.66 -37.18
N ILE A 7 47.01 -15.58 -37.91
CA ILE A 7 46.31 -14.39 -37.39
C ILE A 7 44.83 -14.70 -37.12
N ILE A 8 44.18 -15.48 -37.99
CA ILE A 8 42.77 -15.89 -37.82
C ILE A 8 42.64 -16.83 -36.60
N LEU A 9 43.56 -17.78 -36.43
CA LEU A 9 43.58 -18.67 -35.27
C LEU A 9 43.82 -17.91 -33.95
N MET A 10 44.75 -16.94 -33.93
CA MET A 10 44.92 -16.05 -32.76
C MET A 10 43.66 -15.23 -32.47
N GLY A 11 42.99 -14.71 -33.50
CA GLY A 11 41.72 -13.97 -33.34
C GLY A 11 40.59 -14.84 -32.77
N CYS A 12 40.46 -16.08 -33.23
CA CYS A 12 39.49 -17.03 -32.68
C CYS A 12 39.80 -17.42 -31.24
N ILE A 13 41.07 -17.68 -30.90
CA ILE A 13 41.49 -17.98 -29.52
C ILE A 13 41.25 -16.78 -28.61
N TYR A 14 41.57 -15.57 -29.07
CA TYR A 14 41.32 -14.33 -28.32
C TYR A 14 39.82 -14.10 -28.11
N TRP A 15 38.98 -14.34 -29.12
CA TRP A 15 37.52 -14.20 -28.99
C TRP A 15 36.91 -15.25 -28.05
N VAL A 16 37.36 -16.51 -28.11
CA VAL A 16 36.95 -17.57 -27.17
C VAL A 16 37.40 -17.24 -25.75
N PHE A 17 38.62 -16.74 -25.56
CA PHE A 17 39.12 -16.34 -24.25
C PHE A 17 38.36 -15.12 -23.70
N PHE A 18 38.12 -14.10 -24.53
CA PHE A 18 37.39 -12.89 -24.17
C PHE A 18 35.92 -13.21 -23.83
N SER A 19 35.25 -14.03 -24.64
CA SER A 19 33.87 -14.47 -24.37
C SER A 19 33.76 -15.31 -23.09
N LYS A 20 34.72 -16.20 -22.83
CA LYS A 20 34.80 -16.96 -21.57
C LYS A 20 35.05 -16.06 -20.37
N SER A 21 35.92 -15.05 -20.50
CA SER A 21 36.19 -14.06 -19.46
C SER A 21 34.97 -13.20 -19.15
N ALA A 22 34.27 -12.70 -20.19
CA ALA A 22 33.03 -11.95 -20.02
C ALA A 22 31.92 -12.77 -19.35
N LYS A 23 31.76 -14.04 -19.74
CA LYS A 23 30.82 -14.97 -19.10
C LYS A 23 31.14 -15.20 -17.63
N ASN A 24 32.41 -15.40 -17.28
CA ASN A 24 32.85 -15.57 -15.89
C ASN A 24 32.54 -14.33 -15.02
N ILE A 25 32.66 -13.12 -15.57
CA ILE A 25 32.32 -11.87 -14.86
C ILE A 25 30.82 -11.80 -14.58
N VAL A 26 29.99 -12.09 -15.58
CA VAL A 26 28.52 -12.11 -15.44
C VAL A 26 28.07 -13.18 -14.44
N ASP A 27 28.62 -14.40 -14.54
CA ASP A 27 28.28 -15.51 -13.64
C ASP A 27 28.68 -15.20 -12.19
N LYS A 28 29.86 -14.59 -11.99
CA LYS A 28 30.32 -14.14 -10.66
C LYS A 28 29.41 -13.05 -10.09
N GLU A 29 29.01 -12.08 -10.91
CA GLU A 29 28.10 -11.02 -10.50
C GLU A 29 26.71 -11.56 -10.14
N LEU A 30 26.17 -12.49 -10.94
CA LEU A 30 24.91 -13.15 -10.66
C LEU A 30 24.96 -13.98 -9.36
N ALA A 31 26.03 -14.74 -9.15
CA ALA A 31 26.22 -15.51 -7.91
C ALA A 31 26.27 -14.57 -6.68
N ARG A 32 26.98 -13.45 -6.82
CA ARG A 32 27.09 -12.43 -5.78
C ARG A 32 25.74 -11.77 -5.47
N GLN A 33 24.92 -11.47 -6.49
CA GLN A 33 23.56 -10.94 -6.28
C GLN A 33 22.63 -11.95 -5.60
N LYS A 34 22.75 -13.24 -5.93
CA LYS A 34 22.01 -14.32 -5.26
C LYS A 34 22.38 -14.41 -3.78
N GLU A 35 23.67 -14.32 -3.45
CA GLU A 35 24.15 -14.35 -2.07
C GLU A 35 23.66 -13.14 -1.27
N VAL A 36 23.76 -11.94 -1.86
CA VAL A 36 23.22 -10.69 -1.31
C VAL A 36 21.72 -10.86 -1.01
N LYS A 37 20.92 -11.32 -1.97
CA LYS A 37 19.48 -11.57 -1.77
C LYS A 37 19.22 -12.61 -0.66
N LYS A 38 20.02 -13.68 -0.59
CA LYS A 38 19.90 -14.71 0.45
C LYS A 38 20.14 -14.13 1.85
N ARG A 39 21.24 -13.40 2.05
CA ARG A 39 21.57 -12.75 3.34
C ARG A 39 20.49 -11.73 3.74
N HIS A 40 19.94 -11.00 2.78
CA HIS A 40 18.81 -10.10 3.01
C HIS A 40 17.61 -10.85 3.57
N ASN A 41 17.20 -11.93 2.91
CA ASN A 41 16.06 -12.72 3.34
C ASN A 41 16.27 -13.35 4.71
N GLU A 42 17.48 -13.82 5.03
CA GLU A 42 17.82 -14.34 6.37
C GLU A 42 17.70 -13.25 7.45
N LYS A 43 18.20 -12.05 7.16
CA LYS A 43 18.05 -10.89 8.06
C LYS A 43 16.59 -10.50 8.28
N LEU A 44 15.79 -10.47 7.20
CA LEU A 44 14.36 -10.19 7.30
C LEU A 44 13.64 -11.25 8.12
N LYS A 45 13.96 -12.53 7.91
CA LYS A 45 13.42 -13.62 8.70
C LYS A 45 13.69 -13.41 10.19
N GLY A 46 14.93 -13.07 10.57
CA GLY A 46 15.27 -12.77 11.96
C GLY A 46 14.48 -11.59 12.55
N ILE A 47 14.20 -10.55 11.75
CA ILE A 47 13.35 -9.42 12.17
C ILE A 47 11.90 -9.89 12.38
N PHE A 48 11.34 -10.63 11.42
CA PHE A 48 9.96 -11.12 11.51
C PHE A 48 9.76 -12.12 12.65
N ASP A 49 10.72 -13.02 12.87
CA ASP A 49 10.70 -13.98 13.98
C ASP A 49 10.69 -13.24 15.33
N LYS A 50 11.49 -12.17 15.47
CA LYS A 50 11.53 -11.34 16.68
C LYS A 50 10.19 -10.64 16.96
N GLU A 51 9.50 -10.19 15.91
CA GLU A 51 8.18 -9.56 16.01
C GLU A 51 7.02 -10.58 16.05
N ASN A 52 7.33 -11.89 16.05
CA ASN A 52 6.36 -12.98 15.99
C ASN A 52 5.38 -12.83 14.81
N LEU A 53 5.94 -12.62 13.62
CA LEU A 53 5.22 -12.43 12.36
C LEU A 53 5.42 -13.61 11.42
N LYS A 54 4.32 -14.16 10.90
CA LYS A 54 4.32 -15.19 9.84
C LYS A 54 3.88 -14.55 8.54
N ILE A 55 4.83 -13.92 7.86
CA ILE A 55 4.56 -13.12 6.67
C ILE A 55 3.97 -13.98 5.54
N THR A 56 2.76 -13.61 5.08
CA THR A 56 2.05 -14.24 3.96
C THR A 56 2.24 -13.46 2.66
N GLN A 57 2.37 -12.14 2.76
CA GLN A 57 2.66 -11.25 1.62
C GLN A 57 3.72 -10.23 2.00
N GLN A 58 4.67 -9.95 1.10
CA GLN A 58 5.66 -8.89 1.28
C GLN A 58 6.09 -8.29 -0.04
N TYR A 59 6.50 -7.02 0.02
CA TYR A 59 7.12 -6.33 -1.10
C TYR A 59 8.27 -5.46 -0.61
N THR A 60 9.41 -5.59 -1.29
CA THR A 60 10.61 -4.78 -1.04
C THR A 60 10.70 -3.69 -2.09
N VAL A 61 10.60 -2.44 -1.67
CA VAL A 61 10.79 -1.28 -2.56
C VAL A 61 12.28 -1.05 -2.86
N PRO A 62 12.63 -0.28 -3.92
CA PRO A 62 14.02 -0.07 -4.33
C PRO A 62 14.97 0.43 -3.23
N ASN A 63 14.46 1.19 -2.24
CA ASN A 63 15.28 1.65 -1.12
C ASN A 63 15.44 0.62 0.03
N TYR A 64 15.05 -0.63 -0.22
CA TYR A 64 15.03 -1.75 0.72
C TYR A 64 14.03 -1.63 1.87
N SER A 65 13.18 -0.59 1.89
CA SER A 65 12.02 -0.61 2.79
C SER A 65 11.06 -1.72 2.39
N ILE A 66 10.32 -2.25 3.34
CA ILE A 66 9.43 -3.38 3.12
C ILE A 66 8.06 -3.07 3.70
N ILE A 67 7.06 -3.50 2.95
CA ILE A 67 5.69 -3.63 3.42
C ILE A 67 5.35 -5.12 3.44
N ALA A 68 4.79 -5.58 4.55
CA ALA A 68 4.49 -6.98 4.74
C ALA A 68 3.19 -7.16 5.52
N VAL A 69 2.55 -8.31 5.31
CA VAL A 69 1.30 -8.70 5.93
C VAL A 69 1.44 -10.13 6.46
N ASP A 70 0.92 -10.35 7.66
CA ASP A 70 0.63 -11.65 8.23
C ASP A 70 -0.90 -11.77 8.33
N GLU A 71 -1.51 -12.42 7.35
CA GLU A 71 -2.97 -12.61 7.28
C GLU A 71 -3.50 -13.46 8.43
N ASN A 72 -2.72 -14.42 8.92
CA ASN A 72 -3.15 -15.36 9.95
C ASN A 72 -3.29 -14.65 11.30
N SER A 73 -2.36 -13.75 11.62
CA SER A 73 -2.41 -12.95 12.84
C SER A 73 -3.05 -11.58 12.66
N GLN A 74 -3.53 -11.27 11.45
CA GLN A 74 -4.13 -9.99 11.06
C GLN A 74 -3.23 -8.80 11.42
N LYS A 75 -1.98 -8.84 10.98
CA LYS A 75 -0.99 -7.77 11.20
C LYS A 75 -0.42 -7.25 9.89
N VAL A 76 -0.16 -5.94 9.86
CA VAL A 76 0.63 -5.26 8.83
C VAL A 76 1.95 -4.81 9.45
N CYS A 77 3.02 -4.87 8.66
CA CYS A 77 4.36 -4.54 9.09
C CYS A 77 5.03 -3.62 8.08
N PHE A 78 5.63 -2.54 8.58
CA PHE A 78 6.41 -1.58 7.81
C PHE A 78 7.84 -1.60 8.33
N LEU A 79 8.79 -1.94 7.46
CA LEU A 79 10.23 -1.85 7.75
C LEU A 79 10.78 -0.69 6.92
N LYS A 80 11.04 0.46 7.54
CA LYS A 80 11.63 1.61 6.86
C LYS A 80 13.15 1.52 6.93
N SER A 81 13.78 1.46 5.76
CA SER A 81 15.25 1.45 5.66
C SER A 81 15.78 2.87 5.91
N ASN A 82 16.63 3.01 6.93
CA ASN A 82 17.28 4.28 7.27
C ASN A 82 18.67 4.43 6.61
N SER A 83 19.05 3.50 5.73
CA SER A 83 20.36 3.55 5.07
C SER A 83 20.38 4.64 4.00
N LYS A 84 21.34 5.57 4.11
CA LYS A 84 21.73 6.42 2.99
C LYS A 84 22.30 5.52 1.89
N ILE A 85 21.57 5.42 0.78
CA ILE A 85 22.05 4.73 -0.42
C ILE A 85 23.10 5.65 -1.03
N ASN A 86 24.38 5.35 -0.80
CA ASN A 86 25.43 5.95 -1.59
C ASN A 86 25.37 5.30 -2.98
N ASN A 87 24.92 6.05 -3.97
CA ASN A 87 24.81 5.59 -5.36
C ASN A 87 26.14 5.05 -5.92
N ASP A 88 27.28 5.42 -5.32
CA ASP A 88 28.63 5.00 -5.74
C ASP A 88 29.04 3.61 -5.24
N LYS A 89 28.35 3.06 -4.23
CA LYS A 89 28.49 1.65 -3.84
C LYS A 89 27.27 0.92 -4.33
N HIS A 90 27.40 0.29 -5.50
CA HIS A 90 26.39 -0.51 -6.19
C HIS A 90 25.79 -1.66 -5.35
N LEU A 91 26.22 -1.80 -4.09
CA LEU A 91 25.86 -2.80 -3.12
C LEU A 91 25.85 -2.15 -1.73
N LEU A 92 24.67 -1.99 -1.18
CA LEU A 92 24.57 -1.90 0.27
C LEU A 92 25.18 -3.17 0.85
N GLU A 93 26.10 -3.03 1.79
CA GLU A 93 26.32 -4.09 2.75
C GLU A 93 25.00 -4.27 3.49
N ILE A 94 24.20 -5.25 3.09
CA ILE A 94 22.86 -5.50 3.65
C ILE A 94 22.90 -5.61 5.17
N GLU A 95 24.00 -6.10 5.72
CA GLU A 95 24.27 -6.18 7.15
C GLU A 95 24.16 -4.81 7.83
N LYS A 96 24.58 -3.73 7.15
CA LYS A 96 24.51 -2.35 7.64
C LYS A 96 23.12 -1.71 7.51
N VAL A 97 22.19 -2.31 6.75
CA VAL A 97 20.83 -1.75 6.60
C VAL A 97 20.11 -1.79 7.94
N LYS A 98 19.78 -0.63 8.50
CA LYS A 98 18.98 -0.54 9.72
C LYS A 98 17.53 -0.30 9.36
N TYR A 99 16.65 -1.05 10.03
CA TYR A 99 15.21 -0.92 9.87
C TYR A 99 14.59 -0.29 11.10
N ASP A 100 13.75 0.73 10.88
CA ASP A 100 12.69 1.07 11.81
C ASP A 100 11.51 0.13 11.54
N VAL A 101 11.14 -0.68 12.53
CA VAL A 101 10.13 -1.73 12.40
C VAL A 101 8.87 -1.26 13.09
N LYS A 102 7.75 -1.23 12.36
CA LYS A 102 6.44 -0.86 12.87
C LYS A 102 5.43 -1.95 12.54
N VAL A 103 4.80 -2.51 13.57
CA VAL A 103 3.80 -3.57 13.44
C VAL A 103 2.47 -3.04 13.97
N PHE A 104 1.42 -3.21 13.18
CA PHE A 104 0.07 -2.78 13.51
C PHE A 104 -0.90 -3.93 13.27
N ARG A 105 -1.95 -4.05 14.07
CA ARG A 105 -3.04 -4.97 13.74
C ARG A 105 -3.86 -4.37 12.61
N TYR A 106 -4.61 -5.22 11.91
CA TYR A 106 -5.58 -4.77 10.91
C TYR A 106 -6.51 -3.72 11.50
N LYS A 107 -7.01 -3.92 12.73
CA LYS A 107 -7.87 -2.97 13.44
C LYS A 107 -7.23 -1.62 13.78
N ASP A 108 -5.93 -1.46 13.56
CA ASP A 108 -5.23 -0.20 13.74
C ASP A 108 -5.04 0.53 12.39
N VAL A 109 -5.35 -0.08 11.24
CA VAL A 109 -5.22 0.56 9.90
C VAL A 109 -6.46 1.36 9.52
N LEU A 110 -6.33 2.68 9.41
CA LEU A 110 -7.46 3.60 9.22
C LEU A 110 -7.68 4.02 7.77
N GLU A 111 -6.61 4.16 6.99
CA GLU A 111 -6.65 4.71 5.64
C GLU A 111 -5.53 4.13 4.77
N SER A 112 -5.79 3.97 3.48
CA SER A 112 -4.78 3.71 2.45
C SER A 112 -5.01 4.63 1.26
N GLU A 113 -3.93 5.24 0.77
CA GLU A 113 -3.95 6.26 -0.27
C GLU A 113 -2.77 6.05 -1.22
N VAL A 114 -3.05 6.07 -2.53
CA VAL A 114 -2.04 6.09 -3.59
C VAL A 114 -1.84 7.52 -4.02
N ILE A 115 -0.58 7.97 -4.01
CA ILE A 115 -0.18 9.32 -4.39
C ILE A 115 0.82 9.22 -5.55
N ILE A 116 0.57 9.97 -6.62
CA ILE A 116 1.50 10.10 -7.76
C ILE A 116 1.85 11.58 -7.89
N ASP A 117 3.14 11.90 -7.80
CA ASP A 117 3.67 13.28 -7.88
C ASP A 117 2.95 14.30 -6.97
N GLY A 118 2.60 13.84 -5.76
CA GLY A 118 1.92 14.66 -4.74
C GLY A 118 0.39 14.71 -4.89
N GLU A 119 -0.17 14.13 -5.96
CA GLU A 119 -1.60 14.11 -6.21
C GLU A 119 -2.22 12.76 -5.80
N THR A 120 -3.31 12.81 -5.02
CA THR A 120 -4.06 11.62 -4.63
C THR A 120 -4.73 10.99 -5.85
N VAL A 121 -4.42 9.72 -6.08
CA VAL A 121 -4.95 8.92 -7.18
C VAL A 121 -6.14 8.10 -6.70
N THR A 122 -5.97 7.37 -5.62
CA THR A 122 -7.06 6.58 -5.02
C THR A 122 -6.89 6.53 -3.52
N LYS A 123 -8.02 6.45 -2.80
CA LYS A 123 -8.06 6.51 -1.36
C LYS A 123 -9.16 5.59 -0.84
N THR A 124 -8.93 4.97 0.31
CA THR A 124 -9.93 4.23 1.06
C THR A 124 -9.70 4.46 2.55
N SER A 125 -10.77 4.62 3.31
CA SER A 125 -10.73 4.94 4.73
C SER A 125 -11.81 4.16 5.48
N ARG A 126 -11.61 3.93 6.78
CA ARG A 126 -12.62 3.30 7.64
C ARG A 126 -13.91 4.09 7.69
N THR A 127 -15.00 3.42 7.44
CA THR A 127 -16.36 3.98 7.56
C THR A 127 -16.84 4.04 9.01
N SER A 128 -16.36 3.13 9.85
CA SER A 128 -16.82 2.96 11.24
C SER A 128 -16.29 4.01 12.23
N GLN A 129 -15.17 4.67 11.91
CA GLN A 129 -14.45 5.58 12.82
C GLN A 129 -14.40 7.04 12.31
N VAL A 130 -14.56 7.24 11.01
CA VAL A 130 -14.59 8.56 10.37
C VAL A 130 -16.02 8.80 9.94
N GLY A 131 -16.78 9.59 10.71
CA GLY A 131 -18.22 9.79 10.54
C GLY A 131 -18.65 10.11 9.10
N GLY A 132 -19.03 9.08 8.35
CA GLY A 132 -19.75 9.19 7.07
C GLY A 132 -18.92 9.45 5.82
N ALA A 133 -17.59 9.51 5.85
CA ALA A 133 -16.82 9.75 4.62
C ALA A 133 -16.60 8.46 3.83
N ILE A 134 -17.63 8.00 3.10
CA ILE A 134 -17.43 7.12 1.94
C ILE A 134 -16.78 7.97 0.84
N LEU A 135 -15.45 8.07 0.87
CA LEU A 135 -14.65 8.30 -0.35
C LEU A 135 -14.32 6.95 -1.00
N GLY A 136 -15.32 6.06 -1.03
CA GLY A 136 -15.31 4.81 -1.77
C GLY A 136 -15.61 5.09 -3.23
N GLY A 137 -14.62 5.59 -3.95
CA GLY A 137 -14.72 5.85 -5.37
C GLY A 137 -13.41 6.45 -5.84
N ILE A 138 -12.86 5.87 -6.91
CA ILE A 138 -11.94 6.57 -7.81
C ILE A 138 -12.39 8.04 -7.83
N LEU A 139 -11.53 8.97 -7.41
CA LEU A 139 -11.83 10.39 -7.57
C LEU A 139 -12.00 10.60 -9.08
N ALA A 140 -13.26 10.54 -9.51
CA ALA A 140 -13.66 10.61 -10.90
C ALA A 140 -13.26 11.99 -11.38
N GLY A 141 -12.21 12.02 -12.19
CA GLY A 141 -11.54 13.23 -12.63
C GLY A 141 -10.14 12.99 -13.17
N GLY A 142 -9.49 11.86 -12.85
CA GLY A 142 -8.18 11.54 -13.41
C GLY A 142 -7.86 10.07 -13.54
N VAL A 143 -8.22 9.20 -12.60
CA VAL A 143 -7.47 7.94 -12.44
C VAL A 143 -7.87 6.79 -13.36
N GLY A 144 -9.13 6.72 -13.80
CA GLY A 144 -9.50 5.87 -14.94
C GLY A 144 -8.79 6.28 -16.24
N ALA A 145 -8.52 7.57 -16.42
CA ALA A 145 -7.84 8.14 -17.58
C ALA A 145 -6.29 8.12 -17.46
N VAL A 146 -5.76 8.21 -16.23
CA VAL A 146 -4.32 8.25 -15.90
C VAL A 146 -3.70 6.86 -15.94
N ILE A 147 -4.46 5.80 -15.61
CA ILE A 147 -3.96 4.42 -15.51
C ILE A 147 -4.42 3.52 -16.67
N GLY A 148 -5.55 3.82 -17.33
CA GLY A 148 -6.23 2.90 -18.25
C GLY A 148 -6.41 3.39 -19.69
N GLY A 149 -5.38 3.95 -20.35
CA GLY A 149 -5.32 4.09 -21.83
C GLY A 149 -6.44 4.85 -22.57
N LEU A 150 -7.47 5.33 -21.87
CA LEU A 150 -8.63 6.05 -22.39
C LEU A 150 -8.60 7.49 -21.85
N SER A 151 -7.49 8.19 -22.05
CA SER A 151 -7.43 9.65 -21.94
C SER A 151 -7.33 10.25 -23.34
N GLY A 152 -8.43 10.17 -24.08
CA GLY A 152 -8.61 11.11 -25.18
C GLY A 152 -8.82 12.50 -24.60
N LYS A 153 -7.77 13.34 -24.64
CA LYS A 153 -7.81 14.81 -24.40
C LYS A 153 -7.81 15.33 -22.95
N THR A 154 -7.05 14.75 -22.01
CA THR A 154 -6.57 15.56 -20.86
C THR A 154 -5.09 15.29 -20.56
N SER A 155 -4.31 16.36 -20.55
CA SER A 155 -2.84 16.44 -20.42
C SER A 155 -2.30 16.07 -19.04
N SER A 156 -2.75 14.96 -18.43
CA SER A 156 -2.27 14.52 -17.12
C SER A 156 -0.94 13.76 -17.21
N LYS A 157 0.14 14.52 -17.47
CA LYS A 157 1.58 14.19 -17.32
C LYS A 157 1.97 12.76 -17.77
N GLU A 158 2.41 12.63 -19.02
CA GLU A 158 3.08 11.41 -19.56
C GLU A 158 4.32 11.00 -18.77
N LYS A 159 4.87 11.92 -17.98
CA LYS A 159 6.04 11.70 -17.12
C LYS A 159 5.65 11.67 -15.65
N VAL A 160 6.36 10.83 -14.90
CA VAL A 160 6.14 10.55 -13.48
C VAL A 160 7.47 10.56 -12.74
N LYS A 161 7.51 11.15 -11.56
CA LYS A 161 8.72 11.15 -10.71
C LYS A 161 8.58 10.21 -9.51
N SER A 162 7.38 10.11 -8.95
CA SER A 162 7.13 9.44 -7.68
C SER A 162 5.78 8.74 -7.61
N ILE A 163 5.78 7.58 -6.94
CA ILE A 163 4.58 6.80 -6.63
C ILE A 163 4.70 6.34 -5.18
N GLN A 164 3.71 6.70 -4.35
CA GLN A 164 3.76 6.49 -2.90
C GLN A 164 2.48 5.85 -2.39
N LEU A 165 2.63 4.87 -1.51
CA LEU A 165 1.53 4.35 -0.71
C LEU A 165 1.59 5.04 0.65
N LYS A 166 0.57 5.80 0.97
CA LYS A 166 0.36 6.41 2.27
C LYS A 166 -0.68 5.59 3.03
N VAL A 167 -0.36 5.20 4.25
CA VAL A 167 -1.24 4.49 5.17
C VAL A 167 -1.32 5.28 6.47
N ILE A 168 -2.54 5.56 6.92
CA ILE A 168 -2.78 6.13 8.25
C ILE A 168 -3.15 5.00 9.20
N VAL A 169 -2.52 5.00 10.37
CA VAL A 169 -2.76 4.02 11.43
C VAL A 169 -3.14 4.72 12.74
N ASN A 170 -3.81 3.99 13.61
CA ASN A 170 -4.18 4.41 14.96
C ASN A 170 -2.95 4.36 15.90
N ASP A 171 -2.03 5.30 15.69
CA ASP A 171 -0.87 5.56 16.54
C ASP A 171 -0.70 7.07 16.66
N THR A 172 -0.93 7.62 17.86
CA THR A 172 -0.86 9.08 18.07
C THR A 172 0.56 9.64 17.98
N LYS A 173 1.59 8.79 18.05
CA LYS A 173 3.00 9.20 17.93
C LYS A 173 3.48 9.09 16.49
N ASN A 174 3.11 8.03 15.79
CA ASN A 174 3.55 7.77 14.41
C ASN A 174 2.39 7.31 13.50
N PRO A 175 1.38 8.17 13.28
CA PRO A 175 0.17 7.76 12.55
C PRO A 175 0.42 7.54 11.05
N LEU A 176 1.48 8.13 10.49
CA LEU A 176 1.72 8.19 9.05
C LEU A 176 2.81 7.20 8.61
N GLN A 177 2.42 6.23 7.78
CA GLN A 177 3.32 5.28 7.14
C GLN A 177 3.34 5.52 5.63
N ILE A 178 4.49 5.94 5.09
CA ILE A 178 4.68 6.18 3.65
C ILE A 178 5.71 5.18 3.12
N ILE A 179 5.39 4.52 2.01
CA ILE A 179 6.28 3.63 1.27
C ILE A 179 6.37 4.12 -0.19
N ASN A 180 7.59 4.39 -0.66
CA ASN A 180 7.84 4.91 -2.01
C ASN A 180 8.10 3.74 -2.97
N PHE A 181 7.13 3.44 -3.83
CA PHE A 181 7.24 2.40 -4.86
C PHE A 181 8.07 2.87 -6.05
N LEU A 182 8.06 4.17 -6.31
CA LEU A 182 8.92 4.84 -7.29
C LEU A 182 9.38 6.18 -6.72
N ASN A 183 10.66 6.51 -6.88
CA ASN A 183 11.21 7.82 -6.56
C ASN A 183 12.45 8.06 -7.42
N GLU A 184 12.26 8.66 -8.59
CA GLU A 184 13.32 8.90 -9.56
C GLU A 184 13.88 10.32 -9.42
N PRO A 185 15.20 10.53 -9.61
CA PRO A 185 15.79 11.87 -9.57
C PRO A 185 15.22 12.76 -10.67
N THR A 186 14.93 12.17 -11.83
CA THR A 186 14.32 12.80 -13.00
C THR A 186 13.05 12.07 -13.38
N SER A 187 12.02 12.78 -13.83
CA SER A 187 10.76 12.17 -14.25
C SER A 187 10.97 11.19 -15.41
N ILE A 188 10.40 9.99 -15.31
CA ILE A 188 10.43 8.96 -16.34
C ILE A 188 9.09 8.90 -17.07
N ASP A 189 9.06 8.31 -18.27
CA ASP A 189 7.82 8.10 -19.01
C ASP A 189 6.95 7.02 -18.34
N ARG A 190 5.62 7.10 -18.45
CA ARG A 190 4.71 6.06 -17.95
C ARG A 190 4.79 4.74 -18.74
N SER A 191 5.29 4.77 -19.97
CA SER A 191 5.66 3.56 -20.71
C SER A 191 6.91 2.87 -20.17
N ASN A 192 7.67 3.54 -19.29
CA ASN A 192 8.86 2.95 -18.68
C ASN A 192 8.47 1.78 -17.78
N GLU A 193 9.17 0.65 -17.92
CA GLU A 193 8.92 -0.57 -17.16
C GLU A 193 8.94 -0.35 -15.64
N LYS A 194 9.79 0.57 -15.14
CA LYS A 194 9.82 0.93 -13.71
C LYS A 194 8.49 1.48 -13.24
N PHE A 195 7.87 2.37 -14.02
CA PHE A 195 6.54 2.90 -13.71
C PHE A 195 5.51 1.78 -13.76
N THR A 196 5.45 1.01 -14.85
CA THR A 196 4.46 -0.05 -15.01
C THR A 196 4.50 -1.04 -13.87
N LYS A 197 5.70 -1.46 -13.46
CA LYS A 197 5.91 -2.35 -12.31
C LYS A 197 5.50 -1.69 -10.99
N ALA A 198 6.00 -0.48 -10.70
CA ALA A 198 5.66 0.22 -9.46
C ALA A 198 4.15 0.47 -9.33
N ASN A 199 3.48 0.84 -10.43
CA ASN A 199 2.04 1.05 -10.50
C ASN A 199 1.26 -0.24 -10.27
N LYS A 200 1.66 -1.35 -10.88
CA LYS A 200 1.02 -2.65 -10.65
C LYS A 200 1.12 -3.05 -9.16
N GLU A 201 2.31 -2.94 -8.59
CA GLU A 201 2.58 -3.35 -7.21
C GLU A 201 1.82 -2.45 -6.22
N ILE A 202 1.86 -1.12 -6.38
CA ILE A 202 1.15 -0.24 -5.46
C ILE A 202 -0.36 -0.44 -5.51
N MET A 203 -0.92 -0.71 -6.69
CA MET A 203 -2.36 -0.97 -6.84
C MET A 203 -2.77 -2.30 -6.17
N HIS A 204 -1.91 -3.33 -6.26
CA HIS A 204 -2.09 -4.57 -5.50
C HIS A 204 -2.13 -4.29 -4.00
N TRP A 205 -1.13 -3.58 -3.48
CA TRP A 205 -1.05 -3.26 -2.05
C TRP A 205 -2.21 -2.38 -1.57
N HIS A 206 -2.57 -1.34 -2.33
CA HIS A 206 -3.73 -0.52 -2.01
C HIS A 206 -5.02 -1.34 -1.96
N SER A 207 -5.22 -2.26 -2.90
CA SER A 207 -6.36 -3.17 -2.92
C SER A 207 -6.36 -4.12 -1.72
N LEU A 208 -5.20 -4.63 -1.32
CA LEU A 208 -5.04 -5.44 -0.11
C LEU A 208 -5.43 -4.64 1.15
N PHE A 209 -4.98 -3.39 1.27
CA PHE A 209 -5.38 -2.52 2.37
C PHE A 209 -6.87 -2.19 2.38
N LYS A 210 -7.48 -2.01 1.21
CA LYS A 210 -8.93 -1.87 1.08
C LYS A 210 -9.66 -3.09 1.67
N VAL A 211 -9.22 -4.29 1.31
CA VAL A 211 -9.78 -5.54 1.86
C VAL A 211 -9.60 -5.60 3.38
N ILE A 212 -8.42 -5.25 3.90
CA ILE A 212 -8.13 -5.18 5.34
C ILE A 212 -9.09 -4.22 6.05
N ILE A 213 -9.29 -3.02 5.51
CA ILE A 213 -10.21 -2.02 6.05
C ILE A 213 -11.66 -2.53 6.02
N ASP A 214 -12.09 -3.10 4.89
CA ASP A 214 -13.44 -3.65 4.73
C ASP A 214 -13.71 -4.81 5.70
N MET A 215 -12.72 -5.66 5.97
CA MET A 215 -12.81 -6.73 6.98
C MET A 215 -13.09 -6.15 8.36
N VAL A 216 -12.29 -5.16 8.78
CA VAL A 216 -12.45 -4.54 10.10
C VAL A 216 -13.77 -3.79 10.22
N ASP A 217 -14.18 -3.04 9.18
CA ASP A 217 -15.46 -2.34 9.19
C ASP A 217 -16.64 -3.31 9.33
N LYS A 218 -16.57 -4.50 8.74
CA LYS A 218 -17.58 -5.55 8.94
C LYS A 218 -17.58 -6.10 10.36
N GLU A 219 -16.40 -6.35 10.93
CA GLU A 219 -16.27 -6.80 12.33
C GLU A 219 -16.84 -5.76 13.31
N ASP A 220 -16.57 -4.48 13.10
CA ASP A 220 -17.04 -3.39 13.95
C ASP A 220 -18.57 -3.19 13.82
N LYS A 221 -19.13 -3.35 12.61
CA LYS A 221 -20.59 -3.36 12.40
C LYS A 221 -21.25 -4.53 13.12
N ASN A 222 -20.70 -5.73 13.02
CA ASN A 222 -21.24 -6.92 13.69
C ASN A 222 -21.19 -6.77 15.22
N LYS A 223 -20.12 -6.18 15.78
CA LYS A 223 -20.04 -5.90 17.22
C LYS A 223 -21.10 -4.90 17.68
N LYS A 224 -21.40 -3.85 16.90
CA LYS A 224 -22.49 -2.90 17.21
C LYS A 224 -23.84 -3.60 17.22
N VAL A 225 -24.16 -4.40 16.20
CA VAL A 225 -25.41 -5.18 16.16
C VAL A 225 -25.55 -6.14 17.35
N ILE A 226 -24.47 -6.79 17.78
CA ILE A 226 -24.50 -7.68 18.96
C ILE A 226 -24.66 -6.89 20.26
N GLN A 227 -24.07 -5.69 20.38
CA GLN A 227 -24.29 -4.81 21.54
C GLN A 227 -25.72 -4.28 21.60
N ASP A 228 -26.30 -3.91 20.46
CA ASP A 228 -27.69 -3.46 20.36
C ASP A 228 -28.69 -4.59 20.70
N ASN A 229 -28.36 -5.84 20.35
CA ASN A 229 -29.20 -7.01 20.60
C ASN A 229 -29.04 -7.64 22.01
N ASN A 230 -27.95 -7.37 22.73
CA ASN A 230 -27.70 -7.91 24.07
C ASN A 230 -28.08 -6.95 25.21
N THR A 231 -28.63 -5.78 24.90
CA THR A 231 -29.40 -4.98 25.85
C THR A 231 -30.87 -5.41 25.81
N GLU A 232 -31.19 -6.52 26.46
CA GLU A 232 -32.54 -6.88 26.91
C GLU A 232 -32.95 -6.00 28.12
N TYR A 233 -32.66 -4.70 28.01
CA TYR A 233 -33.17 -3.59 28.81
C TYR A 233 -33.12 -2.35 27.91
N ASN A 234 -34.29 -1.78 27.64
CA ASN A 234 -34.58 -0.43 27.10
C ASN A 234 -35.35 -0.36 25.77
N THR A 235 -36.58 -0.89 25.76
CA THR A 235 -37.63 -0.35 24.86
C THR A 235 -37.80 1.17 25.07
N SER A 236 -37.56 1.69 26.29
CA SER A 236 -37.64 3.11 26.63
C SER A 236 -36.54 4.00 26.03
N ASN A 237 -35.28 3.52 25.92
CA ASN A 237 -34.21 4.32 25.29
C ASN A 237 -34.36 4.34 23.77
N ASN A 238 -34.83 3.25 23.15
CA ASN A 238 -35.06 3.22 21.70
C ASN A 238 -36.19 4.18 21.30
N ILE A 239 -37.31 4.19 22.04
CA ILE A 239 -38.39 5.18 21.85
C ILE A 239 -37.86 6.61 22.02
N SER A 240 -37.01 6.86 23.02
CA SER A 240 -36.46 8.20 23.26
C SER A 240 -35.55 8.68 22.12
N ASP A 241 -34.69 7.80 21.59
CA ASP A 241 -33.79 8.11 20.48
C ASP A 241 -34.55 8.28 19.15
N GLU A 242 -35.60 7.49 18.92
CA GLU A 242 -36.48 7.65 17.76
C GLU A 242 -37.26 8.96 17.80
N ILE A 243 -37.81 9.35 18.96
CA ILE A 243 -38.47 10.66 19.14
C ILE A 243 -37.48 11.81 18.91
N ARG A 244 -36.23 11.68 19.36
CA ARG A 244 -35.20 12.70 19.17
C ARG A 244 -34.83 12.87 17.70
N LYS A 245 -34.60 11.77 16.96
CA LYS A 245 -34.34 11.80 15.51
C LYS A 245 -35.52 12.41 14.74
N LEU A 246 -36.75 12.04 15.10
CA LEU A 246 -37.95 12.59 14.48
C LEU A 246 -38.07 14.10 14.71
N HIS A 247 -37.71 14.57 15.91
CA HIS A 247 -37.70 16.00 16.23
C HIS A 247 -36.58 16.77 15.51
N ASP A 248 -35.43 16.15 15.29
CA ASP A 248 -34.33 16.75 14.53
C ASP A 248 -34.74 16.95 13.05
N LEU A 249 -35.42 15.97 12.44
CA LEU A 249 -35.99 16.10 11.08
C LEU A 249 -37.00 17.24 10.96
N PHE A 250 -37.82 17.44 12.00
CA PHE A 250 -38.76 18.57 12.05
C PHE A 250 -38.04 19.92 12.17
N LYS A 251 -37.03 20.01 13.05
CA LYS A 251 -36.21 21.22 13.21
C LYS A 251 -35.44 21.59 11.95
N GLU A 252 -35.00 20.60 11.19
CA GLU A 252 -34.33 20.78 9.91
C GLU A 252 -35.29 21.14 8.76
N GLY A 253 -36.61 21.16 9.01
CA GLY A 253 -37.63 21.49 8.03
C GLY A 253 -37.83 20.41 6.96
N ILE A 254 -37.34 19.19 7.21
CA ILE A 254 -37.47 18.04 6.31
C ILE A 254 -38.89 17.49 6.34
N ILE A 255 -39.55 17.56 7.50
CA ILE A 255 -40.95 17.15 7.69
C ILE A 255 -41.77 18.29 8.29
N THR A 256 -43.07 18.27 8.01
CA THR A 256 -44.04 19.23 8.53
C THR A 256 -44.45 18.91 9.98
N GLN A 257 -45.07 19.89 10.66
CA GLN A 257 -45.61 19.69 12.02
C GLN A 257 -46.64 18.54 12.06
N GLU A 258 -47.44 18.39 11.02
CA GLU A 258 -48.48 17.36 10.91
C GLU A 258 -47.87 15.96 10.76
N GLU A 259 -46.81 15.83 9.95
CA GLU A 259 -46.05 14.59 9.80
C GLU A 259 -45.29 14.21 11.06
N PHE A 260 -44.71 15.19 11.75
CA PHE A 260 -44.04 15.02 13.04
C PHE A 260 -45.00 14.42 14.08
N GLU A 261 -46.17 15.03 14.30
CA GLU A 261 -47.14 14.54 15.30
C GLU A 261 -47.73 13.17 14.92
N SER A 262 -47.99 12.94 13.63
CA SER A 262 -48.50 11.64 13.13
C SER A 262 -47.51 10.50 13.39
N GLN A 263 -46.21 10.72 13.14
CA GLN A 263 -45.18 9.71 13.38
C GLN A 263 -44.88 9.55 14.87
N LYS A 264 -44.82 10.64 15.64
CA LYS A 264 -44.62 10.62 17.09
C LYS A 264 -45.70 9.78 17.78
N LYS A 265 -46.96 9.89 17.34
CA LYS A 265 -48.07 9.08 17.89
C LYS A 265 -47.90 7.58 17.63
N LYS A 266 -47.33 7.19 16.48
CA LYS A 266 -47.03 5.78 16.15
C LYS A 266 -45.85 5.21 16.94
N ILE A 267 -44.88 6.06 17.28
CA ILE A 267 -43.69 5.68 18.07
C ILE A 267 -44.04 5.53 19.56
N ILE A 268 -45.03 6.28 20.05
CA ILE A 268 -45.44 6.28 21.47
C ILE A 268 -46.56 5.25 21.76
N SER A 269 -47.29 4.75 20.75
CA SER A 269 -48.36 3.74 20.91
C SER A 269 -47.85 2.31 20.87
#